data_AF-A0A932XJV2-F1
#
_entry.id   AF-A0A932XJV2-F1
#
_cell.length_a   1.000
_cell.length_b   1.000
_cell.length_c   1.000
_cell.angle_alpha   90.00
_cell.angle_beta   90.00
_cell.angle_gamma   90.00
#
_symmetry.space_group_name_H-M   'P 1'
#
loop_
_entity.id
_entity.type
_entity.pdbx_description
1 polymer ?
#
loop_
_entity_poly.entity_id
_entity_poly.type
_entity_poly.pdbx_seq_one_letter_code
_entity_poly.pdbx_strand_id
1 'polypeptide(L)'
;LAGSYYVESLTNQIEVEARALIEKIERQGGMLAAIETGWAQRQIADAAYEYQRQIENAERVVVGVNRFVEEEILAQDIHHHQDEIAGAQTEAVRRLRSERDSSAVERALSRLREAATGDENLVPILVDTGKSYATIGEICGTLRNVFGEYQAVQVY
;
A
#
# COMPACT_ATOMS: atom_id res chain seq x y z
N LEU A 1 -4.41 32.48 -8.27
CA LEU A 1 -5.15 31.57 -9.17
C LEU A 1 -6.67 31.68 -8.98
N ALA A 2 -7.17 32.00 -7.78
CA ALA A 2 -8.60 32.32 -7.58
C ALA A 2 -9.05 33.46 -8.50
N GLY A 3 -10.17 33.26 -9.20
CA GLY A 3 -10.76 34.20 -10.16
C GLY A 3 -10.24 34.09 -11.60
N SER A 4 -9.29 33.18 -11.89
CA SER A 4 -8.90 32.88 -13.26
C SER A 4 -10.00 32.08 -13.95
N TYR A 5 -10.67 32.66 -14.95
CA TYR A 5 -11.77 32.01 -15.66
C TYR A 5 -11.43 30.58 -16.14
N TYR A 6 -10.22 30.38 -16.67
CA TYR A 6 -9.76 29.05 -17.12
C TYR A 6 -9.61 28.06 -15.97
N VAL A 7 -8.96 28.47 -14.88
CA VAL A 7 -8.71 27.58 -13.72
C VAL A 7 -10.01 27.29 -12.99
N GLU A 8 -10.89 28.28 -12.82
CA GLU A 8 -12.21 28.10 -12.20
C GLU A 8 -13.08 27.15 -13.05
N SER A 9 -13.09 27.32 -14.38
CA SER A 9 -13.80 26.40 -15.27
C SER A 9 -13.27 24.98 -15.19
N LEU A 10 -11.94 24.80 -15.20
CA LEU A 10 -11.32 23.48 -15.09
C LEU A 10 -11.56 22.84 -13.72
N THR A 11 -11.53 23.65 -12.66
CA THR A 11 -11.85 23.20 -11.28
C THR A 11 -13.28 22.67 -11.22
N ASN A 12 -14.25 23.40 -11.79
CA ASN A 12 -15.65 22.96 -11.84
C ASN A 12 -15.81 21.68 -12.68
N GLN A 13 -15.10 21.55 -13.80
CA GLN A 13 -15.16 20.34 -14.64
C GLN A 13 -14.64 19.11 -13.87
N ILE A 14 -13.50 19.22 -13.21
CA ILE A 14 -12.94 18.14 -12.38
C ILE A 14 -13.91 17.76 -11.26
N GLU A 15 -14.54 18.74 -10.60
CA GLU A 15 -15.53 18.47 -9.56
C GLU A 15 -16.73 17.68 -10.10
N VAL A 16 -17.29 18.09 -11.25
CA VAL A 16 -18.42 17.40 -11.87
C VAL A 16 -18.08 15.96 -12.22
N GLU A 17 -16.92 15.73 -12.85
CA GLU A 17 -16.47 14.40 -13.24
C GLU A 17 -16.18 13.51 -12.03
N ALA A 18 -15.52 14.05 -11.00
CA ALA A 18 -15.23 13.34 -9.76
C ALA A 18 -16.53 12.94 -9.04
N ARG A 19 -17.51 13.84 -8.96
CA ARG A 19 -18.82 13.55 -8.36
C ARG A 19 -19.55 12.44 -9.12
N ALA A 20 -19.54 12.48 -10.45
CA ALA A 20 -20.15 11.44 -11.28
C ALA A 20 -19.52 10.06 -11.04
N LEU A 21 -18.19 10.00 -10.85
CA LEU A 21 -17.48 8.77 -10.49
C LEU A 21 -17.86 8.27 -9.10
N ILE A 22 -17.91 9.16 -8.10
CA ILE A 22 -18.35 8.81 -6.74
C ILE A 22 -19.75 8.22 -6.78
N GLU A 23 -20.70 8.87 -7.45
CA GLU A 23 -22.06 8.36 -7.57
C GLU A 23 -22.13 7.01 -8.28
N LYS A 24 -21.26 6.76 -9.26
CA LYS A 24 -21.16 5.45 -9.92
C LYS A 24 -20.71 4.37 -8.95
N ILE A 25 -19.72 4.67 -8.11
CA ILE A 25 -19.22 3.75 -7.06
C ILE A 25 -20.33 3.48 -6.03
N GLU A 26 -21.04 4.52 -5.57
CA GLU A 26 -22.17 4.37 -4.64
C GLU A 26 -23.26 3.47 -5.24
N ARG A 27 -23.63 3.66 -6.51
CA ARG A 27 -24.60 2.79 -7.22
C ARG A 27 -24.14 1.33 -7.37
N GLN A 28 -22.83 1.07 -7.30
CA GLN A 28 -22.25 -0.27 -7.37
C GLN A 28 -22.12 -0.94 -6.00
N GLY A 29 -22.60 -0.30 -4.92
CA GLY A 29 -22.52 -0.84 -3.56
C GLY A 29 -21.35 -0.27 -2.75
N GLY A 30 -20.77 0.84 -3.19
CA GLY A 30 -19.69 1.55 -2.49
C GLY A 30 -18.30 1.06 -2.87
N MET A 31 -17.28 1.72 -2.29
CA MET A 31 -15.88 1.50 -2.67
C MET A 31 -15.39 0.09 -2.35
N LEU A 32 -15.86 -0.52 -1.25
CA LEU A 32 -15.47 -1.88 -0.91
C LEU A 32 -15.89 -2.88 -1.99
N ALA A 33 -17.16 -2.83 -2.43
CA ALA A 33 -17.66 -3.66 -3.52
C ALA A 33 -16.92 -3.38 -4.84
N ALA A 34 -16.57 -2.12 -5.11
CA ALA A 34 -15.78 -1.75 -6.29
C ALA A 34 -14.35 -2.34 -6.27
N ILE A 35 -13.74 -2.50 -5.09
CA ILE A 35 -12.43 -3.15 -4.90
C ILE A 35 -12.56 -4.67 -5.03
N GLU A 36 -13.57 -5.27 -4.39
CA GLU A 36 -13.82 -6.71 -4.40
C GLU A 36 -14.13 -7.24 -5.81
N THR A 37 -14.85 -6.45 -6.61
CA THR A 37 -15.14 -6.77 -8.02
C THR A 37 -13.96 -6.49 -8.97
N GLY A 38 -12.89 -5.85 -8.48
CA GLY A 38 -11.74 -5.44 -9.29
C GLY A 38 -12.01 -4.25 -10.21
N TRP A 39 -13.17 -3.59 -10.10
CA TRP A 39 -13.55 -2.48 -10.98
C TRP A 39 -12.58 -1.30 -10.82
N ALA A 40 -12.29 -0.89 -9.57
CA ALA A 40 -11.41 0.23 -9.31
C ALA A 40 -9.98 0.00 -9.86
N GLN A 41 -9.45 -1.20 -9.64
CA GLN A 41 -8.14 -1.62 -10.13
C GLN A 41 -8.10 -1.62 -11.66
N ARG A 42 -9.18 -2.06 -12.32
CA ARG A 42 -9.28 -2.03 -13.79
C ARG A 42 -9.27 -0.61 -14.34
N GLN A 43 -9.99 0.34 -13.72
CA GLN A 43 -9.96 1.75 -14.19
C GLN A 43 -8.55 2.34 -14.16
N ILE A 44 -7.76 2.02 -13.12
CA ILE A 44 -6.37 2.47 -13.02
C ILE A 44 -5.50 1.78 -14.08
N ALA A 45 -5.66 0.47 -14.27
CA ALA A 45 -4.91 -0.29 -15.25
C ALA A 45 -5.20 0.18 -16.69
N ASP A 46 -6.47 0.42 -17.03
CA ASP A 46 -6.88 0.90 -18.35
C ASP A 46 -6.29 2.29 -18.62
N ALA A 47 -6.35 3.21 -17.63
CA ALA A 47 -5.75 4.55 -17.76
C ALA A 47 -4.22 4.49 -17.90
N ALA A 48 -3.54 3.61 -17.16
CA ALA A 48 -2.11 3.40 -17.28
C ALA A 48 -1.73 2.83 -18.66
N TYR A 49 -2.54 1.90 -19.18
CA TYR A 49 -2.35 1.32 -20.51
C TYR A 49 -2.55 2.36 -21.61
N GLU A 50 -3.60 3.18 -21.54
CA GLU A 50 -3.82 4.29 -22.47
C GLU A 50 -2.67 5.30 -22.43
N TYR A 51 -2.21 5.66 -21.22
CA TYR A 51 -1.06 6.56 -21.06
C TYR A 51 0.21 5.98 -21.70
N GLN A 52 0.50 4.70 -21.48
CA GLN A 52 1.64 4.01 -22.07
C GLN A 52 1.53 3.99 -23.61
N ARG A 53 0.36 3.68 -24.16
CA ARG A 53 0.12 3.71 -25.61
C ARG A 53 0.33 5.10 -26.20
N GLN A 54 -0.10 6.17 -25.53
CA GLN A 54 0.11 7.54 -25.98
C GLN A 54 1.61 7.89 -26.05
N ILE A 55 2.42 7.39 -25.11
CA ILE A 55 3.88 7.55 -25.14
C ILE A 55 4.49 6.79 -26.32
N GLU A 56 4.11 5.53 -26.51
CA GLU A 56 4.63 4.66 -27.57
C GLU A 56 4.28 5.19 -28.97
N ASN A 57 3.04 5.68 -29.14
CA ASN A 57 2.58 6.31 -30.38
C ASN A 57 3.14 7.73 -30.60
N ALA A 58 3.89 8.27 -29.63
CA ALA A 58 4.36 9.66 -29.59
C ALA A 58 3.22 10.72 -29.68
N GLU A 59 1.99 10.35 -29.31
CA GLU A 59 0.88 11.28 -29.09
C GLU A 59 1.13 12.14 -27.84
N ARG A 60 1.81 11.56 -26.85
CA ARG A 60 2.29 12.25 -25.65
C ARG A 60 3.80 12.29 -25.65
N VAL A 61 4.37 13.50 -25.68
CA VAL A 61 5.81 13.71 -25.72
C VAL A 61 6.39 13.63 -24.30
N VAL A 62 7.37 12.75 -24.11
CA VAL A 62 8.21 12.65 -22.91
C VAL A 62 9.66 12.92 -23.34
N VAL A 63 10.15 14.10 -23.01
CA VAL A 63 11.49 14.58 -23.38
C VAL A 63 12.56 13.67 -22.78
N GLY A 64 13.51 13.24 -23.59
CA GLY A 64 14.57 12.31 -23.20
C GLY A 64 14.16 10.83 -23.23
N VAL A 65 12.88 10.51 -23.50
CA VAL A 65 12.37 9.13 -23.57
C VAL A 65 11.91 8.76 -24.97
N ASN A 66 10.93 9.48 -25.54
CA ASN A 66 10.39 9.18 -26.89
C ASN A 66 10.68 10.28 -27.93
N ARG A 67 11.08 11.47 -27.48
CA ARG A 67 11.53 12.58 -28.30
C ARG A 67 12.69 13.27 -27.62
N PHE A 68 13.58 13.85 -28.42
CA PHE A 68 14.79 14.54 -27.92
C PHE A 68 15.63 13.64 -27.03
N VAL A 69 15.82 12.39 -27.46
CA VAL A 69 16.63 11.39 -26.75
C VAL A 69 18.10 11.72 -27.01
N GLU A 70 18.86 11.87 -25.93
CA GLU A 70 20.31 12.06 -25.97
C GLU A 70 21.00 10.71 -25.75
N GLU A 71 22.09 10.44 -26.45
CA GLU A 71 22.84 9.17 -26.35
C GLU A 71 23.74 9.11 -25.09
N GLU A 72 23.91 10.23 -24.40
CA GLU A 72 24.77 10.34 -23.24
C GLU A 72 24.11 9.72 -21.99
N ILE A 73 24.56 8.51 -21.64
CA ILE A 73 24.17 7.87 -20.38
C ILE A 73 25.04 8.47 -19.27
N LEU A 74 24.46 9.40 -18.50
CA LEU A 74 25.08 9.88 -17.27
C LEU A 74 25.12 8.74 -16.25
N ALA A 75 26.32 8.32 -15.86
CA ALA A 75 26.50 7.40 -14.74
C ALA A 75 26.03 8.10 -13.46
N GLN A 76 24.86 7.70 -12.95
CA GLN A 76 24.36 8.13 -11.66
C GLN A 76 24.80 7.13 -10.60
N ASP A 77 25.29 7.64 -9.47
CA ASP A 77 25.53 6.81 -8.30
C ASP A 77 24.18 6.41 -7.69
N ILE A 78 23.79 5.15 -7.89
CA ILE A 78 22.53 4.61 -7.39
C ILE A 78 22.78 3.99 -6.03
N HIS A 79 21.89 4.26 -5.08
CA HIS A 79 21.96 3.59 -3.79
C HIS A 79 21.72 2.08 -3.94
N HIS A 80 22.71 1.28 -3.54
CA HIS A 80 22.62 -0.17 -3.52
C HIS A 80 22.28 -0.68 -2.12
N HIS A 81 21.49 -1.75 -2.08
CA HIS A 81 21.24 -2.48 -0.83
C HIS A 81 22.54 -3.13 -0.33
N GLN A 82 22.71 -3.19 0.98
CA GLN A 82 23.84 -3.83 1.65
C GLN A 82 23.34 -5.15 2.26
N ASP A 83 23.83 -6.28 1.75
CA ASP A 83 23.41 -7.62 2.19
C ASP A 83 23.68 -7.85 3.69
N GLU A 84 24.68 -7.17 4.25
CA GLU A 84 25.06 -7.24 5.66
C GLU A 84 23.93 -6.78 6.58
N ILE A 85 23.04 -5.89 6.12
CA ILE A 85 21.90 -5.38 6.90
C ILE A 85 20.94 -6.53 7.25
N ALA A 86 20.68 -7.44 6.30
CA ALA A 86 19.79 -8.57 6.55
C ALA A 86 20.38 -9.54 7.59
N GLY A 87 21.70 -9.76 7.54
CA GLY A 87 22.43 -10.55 8.52
C GLY A 87 22.34 -9.93 9.93
N ALA A 88 22.68 -8.65 10.04
CA ALA A 88 22.65 -7.91 11.30
C ALA A 88 21.24 -7.89 11.93
N GLN A 89 20.19 -7.68 11.13
CA GLN A 89 18.80 -7.70 11.63
C GLN A 89 18.38 -9.10 12.09
N THR A 90 18.80 -10.15 11.39
CA THR A 90 18.52 -11.54 11.78
C THR A 90 19.15 -11.87 13.14
N GLU A 91 20.39 -11.46 13.36
CA GLU A 91 21.07 -11.62 14.64
C GLU A 91 20.41 -10.80 15.76
N ALA A 92 20.03 -9.55 15.49
CA ALA A 92 19.33 -8.70 16.45
C ALA A 92 18.01 -9.33 16.91
N VAL A 93 17.22 -9.91 15.99
CA VAL A 93 15.97 -10.61 16.32
C VAL A 93 16.23 -11.89 17.10
N ARG A 94 17.26 -12.67 16.76
CA ARG A 94 17.63 -13.87 17.53
C ARG A 94 18.02 -13.50 18.96
N ARG A 95 18.84 -12.47 19.14
CA ARG A 95 19.26 -11.96 20.46
C ARG A 95 18.07 -11.47 21.27
N LEU A 96 17.18 -10.68 20.64
CA LEU A 96 15.95 -10.22 21.29
C LEU A 96 15.12 -11.39 21.83
N ARG A 97 14.95 -12.45 21.03
CA ARG A 97 14.18 -13.63 21.42
C ARG A 97 14.83 -14.41 22.56
N SER A 98 16.16 -14.44 22.65
CA SER A 98 16.87 -15.11 23.76
C SER A 98 16.85 -14.33 25.07
N GLU A 99 16.74 -13.00 25.02
CA GLU A 99 16.87 -12.13 26.20
C GLU A 99 15.53 -11.71 26.82
N ARG A 100 14.46 -11.67 26.03
CA ARG A 100 13.14 -11.22 26.48
C ARG A 100 12.46 -12.22 27.44
N ASP A 101 11.51 -11.72 28.22
CA ASP A 101 10.58 -12.58 28.98
C ASP A 101 9.61 -13.28 28.02
N SER A 102 9.95 -14.52 27.66
CA SER A 102 9.14 -15.33 26.74
C SER A 102 7.74 -15.60 27.27
N SER A 103 7.57 -15.71 28.60
CA SER A 103 6.27 -15.94 29.20
C SER A 103 5.37 -14.70 29.09
N ALA A 104 5.95 -13.50 29.21
CA ALA A 104 5.22 -12.25 29.01
C ALA A 104 4.76 -12.09 27.56
N VAL A 105 5.63 -12.43 26.60
CA VAL A 105 5.28 -12.43 25.17
C VAL A 105 4.15 -13.40 24.87
N GLU A 106 4.24 -14.63 25.35
CA GLU A 106 3.19 -15.64 25.14
C GLU A 106 1.84 -15.19 25.71
N ARG A 107 1.82 -14.62 26.91
CA ARG A 107 0.59 -14.05 27.50
C ARG A 107 0.03 -12.90 26.66
N ALA A 108 0.88 -11.99 26.21
CA ALA A 108 0.46 -10.85 25.39
C ALA A 108 -0.10 -11.30 24.02
N LEU A 109 0.56 -12.25 23.36
CA LEU A 109 0.10 -12.82 22.09
C LEU A 109 -1.20 -13.62 22.26
N SER A 110 -1.37 -14.37 23.36
CA SER A 110 -2.64 -15.05 23.66
C SER A 110 -3.78 -14.06 23.83
N ARG A 111 -3.56 -12.99 24.61
CA ARG A 111 -4.54 -11.92 24.80
C ARG A 111 -4.89 -11.22 23.49
N LEU A 112 -3.90 -10.96 22.64
CA LEU A 112 -4.12 -10.40 21.30
C LEU A 112 -4.98 -11.33 20.44
N ARG A 113 -4.72 -12.64 20.46
CA ARG A 113 -5.51 -13.63 19.74
C ARG A 113 -6.97 -13.64 20.21
N GLU A 114 -7.19 -13.68 21.51
CA GLU A 114 -8.54 -13.65 22.11
C GLU A 114 -9.29 -12.37 21.71
N ALA A 115 -8.65 -11.21 21.85
CA ALA A 115 -9.24 -9.94 21.48
C ALA A 115 -9.62 -9.87 19.99
N ALA A 116 -8.76 -10.42 19.12
CA ALA A 116 -8.97 -10.45 17.68
C ALA A 116 -10.16 -11.33 17.26
N THR A 117 -10.62 -12.25 18.10
CA THR A 117 -11.83 -13.05 17.84
C THR A 117 -13.13 -12.34 18.23
N GLY A 118 -13.05 -11.20 18.93
CA GLY A 118 -14.20 -10.39 19.31
C GLY A 118 -14.15 -8.98 18.73
N ASP A 119 -14.90 -8.07 19.32
CA ASP A 119 -15.06 -6.67 18.87
C ASP A 119 -14.24 -5.66 19.71
N GLU A 120 -13.22 -6.14 20.44
CA GLU A 120 -12.38 -5.28 21.28
C GLU A 120 -11.43 -4.42 20.45
N ASN A 121 -11.11 -3.22 20.95
CA ASN A 121 -10.10 -2.38 20.31
C ASN A 121 -8.71 -3.01 20.46
N LEU A 122 -8.12 -3.42 19.33
CA LEU A 122 -6.80 -4.07 19.32
C LEU A 122 -5.63 -3.11 19.56
N VAL A 123 -5.79 -1.79 19.37
CA VAL A 123 -4.67 -0.84 19.43
C VAL A 123 -3.97 -0.84 20.80
N PRO A 124 -4.66 -0.72 21.95
CA PRO A 124 -4.01 -0.81 23.26
C PRO A 124 -3.27 -2.14 23.47
N ILE A 125 -3.87 -3.25 23.00
CA ILE A 125 -3.31 -4.60 23.16
C ILE A 125 -2.06 -4.77 22.33
N LEU A 126 -2.04 -4.23 21.11
CA LEU A 126 -0.85 -4.21 20.24
C LEU A 126 0.29 -3.42 20.86
N VAL A 127 0.00 -2.28 21.50
CA VAL A 127 1.00 -1.50 22.23
C VAL A 127 1.61 -2.32 23.36
N ASP A 128 0.79 -2.99 24.17
CA ASP A 128 1.30 -3.83 25.27
C ASP A 128 2.04 -5.08 24.79
N THR A 129 1.61 -5.65 23.67
CA THR A 129 2.32 -6.75 22.99
C THR A 129 3.69 -6.28 22.49
N GLY A 130 3.78 -5.09 21.90
CA GLY A 130 5.05 -4.47 21.54
C GLY A 130 5.97 -4.22 22.73
N LYS A 131 5.42 -3.75 23.87
CA LYS A 131 6.19 -3.55 25.12
C LYS A 131 6.75 -4.84 25.70
N SER A 132 6.11 -5.99 25.45
CA SER A 132 6.66 -7.31 25.82
C SER A 132 7.83 -7.76 24.93
N TYR A 133 8.22 -6.97 23.92
CA TYR A 133 9.21 -7.33 22.90
C TYR A 133 8.77 -8.49 22.00
N ALA A 134 7.47 -8.59 21.71
CA ALA A 134 6.98 -9.40 20.61
C ALA A 134 7.44 -8.78 19.28
N THR A 135 7.86 -9.63 18.34
CA THR A 135 8.30 -9.19 17.01
C THR A 135 7.09 -8.94 16.11
N ILE A 136 7.25 -8.08 15.09
CA ILE A 136 6.20 -7.83 14.08
C ILE A 136 5.74 -9.16 13.45
N GLY A 137 6.68 -10.07 13.16
CA GLY A 137 6.36 -11.38 12.60
C GLY A 137 5.46 -12.25 13.51
N GLU A 138 5.67 -12.22 14.83
CA GLU A 138 4.84 -12.96 15.79
C GLU A 138 3.45 -12.34 15.94
N ILE A 139 3.37 -11.01 15.96
CA ILE A 139 2.11 -10.26 16.01
C ILE A 139 1.29 -10.55 14.75
N CYS A 140 1.89 -10.36 13.56
CA CYS A 140 1.23 -10.64 12.29
C CYS A 140 0.86 -12.12 12.16
N GLY A 141 1.73 -13.05 12.58
CA GLY A 141 1.42 -14.48 12.58
C GLY A 141 0.24 -14.84 13.47
N THR A 142 0.13 -14.19 14.64
CA THR A 142 -1.01 -14.37 15.55
C THR A 142 -2.31 -13.89 14.93
N LEU A 143 -2.32 -12.68 14.35
CA LEU A 143 -3.51 -12.12 13.70
C LEU A 143 -3.90 -12.88 12.44
N ARG A 144 -2.93 -13.38 11.69
CA ARG A 144 -3.14 -14.23 10.50
C ARG A 144 -3.87 -15.52 10.83
N ASN A 145 -3.63 -16.11 12.01
CA ASN A 145 -4.36 -17.30 12.44
C ASN A 145 -5.84 -17.02 12.77
N VAL A 146 -6.23 -15.75 12.93
CA VAL A 146 -7.62 -15.34 13.21
C VAL A 146 -8.30 -14.81 11.95
N PHE A 147 -7.64 -13.92 11.22
CA PHE A 147 -8.21 -13.22 10.06
C PHE A 147 -7.88 -13.86 8.70
N GLY A 148 -6.91 -14.77 8.67
CA GLY A 148 -6.37 -15.31 7.42
C GLY A 148 -5.44 -14.33 6.70
N GLU A 149 -5.28 -14.55 5.40
CA GLU A 149 -4.54 -13.67 4.50
C GLU A 149 -5.45 -13.24 3.36
N TYR A 150 -5.42 -11.96 3.02
CA TYR A 150 -6.12 -11.46 1.84
C TYR A 150 -5.42 -11.96 0.57
N GLN A 151 -6.19 -12.56 -0.33
CA GLN A 151 -5.75 -12.89 -1.68
C GLN A 151 -6.42 -11.94 -2.67
N ALA A 152 -5.61 -11.15 -3.37
CA ALA A 152 -6.14 -10.20 -4.34
C ALA A 152 -6.80 -10.91 -5.51
N VAL A 153 -7.96 -10.40 -5.93
CA VAL A 153 -8.56 -10.77 -7.22
C VAL A 153 -7.63 -10.27 -8.32
N GLN A 154 -7.07 -11.20 -9.11
CA GLN A 154 -6.22 -10.84 -10.23
C GLN A 154 -7.06 -10.14 -11.31
N VAL A 155 -6.65 -8.94 -11.66
CA VAL A 155 -7.16 -8.20 -12.81
C VAL A 155 -6.04 -8.23 -13.83
N TYR A 156 -6.18 -9.13 -14.80
CA TYR A 156 -5.20 -9.58 -15.82
C TYR A 156 -4.16 -10.60 -15.34
#